data_AF-A0A0U5B4M5-F1
#
_entry.id   AF-A0A0U5B4M5-F1
#
_cell.length_a   1.000
_cell.length_b   1.000
_cell.length_c   1.000
_cell.angle_alpha   90.00
_cell.angle_beta   90.00
_cell.angle_gamma   90.00
#
_symmetry.space_group_name_H-M   'P 1'
#
loop_
_entity.id
_entity.type
_entity.pdbx_description
1 polymer ?
#
loop_
_entity_poly.entity_id
_entity_poly.type
_entity_poly.pdbx_seq_one_letter_code
_entity_poly.pdbx_strand_id
1 'polypeptide(L)'
;MFKKFAFWFVIASLVICINDYVGNDDKHLLFFSGGIEPIMFKAIYTESFRSLIFDEVTRRILPLGYVLHITLAFLYGFLLDLLIYLFRKANASLK
;
A
#
# COMPACT_ATOMS: atom_id res chain seq x y z
N MET A 1 9.63 12.53 -12.52
CA MET A 1 8.78 11.92 -11.48
C MET A 1 8.42 10.47 -11.83
N PHE A 2 7.97 10.19 -13.06
CA PHE A 2 7.60 8.85 -13.61
C PHE A 2 8.67 7.74 -13.63
N LYS A 3 9.86 7.93 -13.06
CA LYS A 3 10.88 6.88 -12.94
C LYS A 3 11.06 6.37 -11.51
N LYS A 4 10.33 6.96 -10.57
CA LYS A 4 10.42 6.65 -9.13
C LYS A 4 9.47 5.52 -8.78
N PHE A 5 9.94 4.55 -8.00
CA PHE A 5 9.10 3.45 -7.50
C PHE A 5 7.96 4.00 -6.64
N ALA A 6 8.21 5.03 -5.82
CA ALA A 6 7.18 5.71 -5.02
C ALA A 6 5.99 6.18 -5.86
N PHE A 7 6.25 6.72 -7.05
CA PHE A 7 5.19 7.19 -7.94
C PHE A 7 4.35 6.02 -8.47
N TRP A 8 4.99 4.98 -9.01
CA TRP A 8 4.28 3.85 -9.60
C TRP A 8 3.52 3.01 -8.57
N PHE A 9 4.06 2.88 -7.35
CA PHE A 9 3.38 2.18 -6.27
C PHE A 9 2.10 2.90 -5.83
N VAL A 10 2.12 4.24 -5.75
CA VAL A 10 0.91 5.02 -5.48
C VAL A 10 -0.13 4.84 -6.59
N ILE A 11 0.28 4.89 -7.86
CA ILE A 11 -0.64 4.67 -8.99
C ILE A 11 -1.26 3.28 -8.93
N ALA A 12 -0.46 2.24 -8.68
CA ALA A 12 -0.96 0.88 -8.54
C ALA A 12 -1.94 0.75 -7.36
N SER A 13 -1.61 1.35 -6.21
CA SER A 13 -2.49 1.36 -5.03
C SER A 13 -3.81 2.09 -5.30
N LEU A 14 -3.80 3.22 -6.01
CA LEU A 14 -5.02 3.91 -6.42
C LEU A 14 -5.91 3.04 -7.30
N VAL A 15 -5.33 2.31 -8.25
CA VAL A 15 -6.08 1.38 -9.12
C VAL A 15 -6.73 0.27 -8.29
N ILE A 16 -6.01 -0.30 -7.32
CA ILE A 16 -6.54 -1.31 -6.41
C ILE A 16 -7.70 -0.73 -5.57
N CYS A 17 -7.51 0.45 -4.97
CA CYS A 17 -8.52 1.11 -4.16
C CYS A 17 -9.80 1.43 -4.96
N ILE A 18 -9.65 1.91 -6.20
CA ILE A 18 -10.80 2.19 -7.08
C ILE A 18 -11.52 0.90 -7.44
N ASN A 19 -10.78 -0.17 -7.78
CA ASN A 19 -11.37 -1.45 -8.13
C ASN A 19 -12.18 -2.05 -6.95
N ASP A 20 -11.65 -1.91 -5.73
CA ASP A 20 -12.32 -2.31 -4.50
C ASP A 20 -13.58 -1.46 -4.23
N TYR A 21 -13.46 -0.13 -4.32
CA TYR A 21 -14.55 0.81 -4.05
C TYR A 21 -15.74 0.64 -5.00
N VAL A 22 -15.48 0.29 -6.27
CA VAL A 22 -16.52 0.03 -7.29
C VAL A 22 -17.18 -1.35 -7.08
N GLY A 23 -16.67 -2.19 -6.18
CA GLY A 23 -17.21 -3.52 -5.88
C GLY A 23 -16.76 -4.60 -6.86
N ASN A 24 -15.66 -4.40 -7.58
CA ASN A 24 -15.07 -5.44 -8.43
C ASN A 24 -14.21 -6.43 -7.61
N ASP A 25 -13.94 -6.13 -6.33
CA ASP A 25 -13.20 -6.99 -5.40
C ASP A 25 -13.99 -7.19 -4.10
N ASP A 26 -15.11 -7.92 -4.18
CA ASP A 26 -16.01 -8.20 -3.05
C ASP A 26 -15.34 -8.88 -1.84
N LYS A 27 -14.15 -9.44 -2.04
CA LYS A 27 -13.38 -10.12 -0.99
C LYS A 27 -12.20 -9.30 -0.49
N HIS A 28 -12.00 -8.08 -1.01
CA HIS A 28 -10.86 -7.22 -0.71
C HIS A 28 -9.52 -7.94 -0.89
N LEU A 29 -9.47 -8.90 -1.82
CA LEU A 29 -8.31 -9.76 -2.03
C LEU A 29 -7.14 -8.97 -2.59
N LEU A 30 -7.34 -8.12 -3.59
CA LEU A 30 -6.26 -7.28 -4.13
C LEU A 30 -5.82 -6.24 -3.09
N PHE A 31 -6.77 -5.74 -2.30
CA PHE A 31 -6.51 -4.79 -1.22
C PHE A 31 -5.65 -5.39 -0.09
N PHE A 32 -5.84 -6.66 0.28
CA PHE A 32 -5.10 -7.30 1.39
C PHE A 32 -4.04 -8.33 0.99
N SER A 33 -4.19 -8.94 -0.18
CA SER A 33 -3.33 -10.03 -0.68
C SER A 33 -2.53 -9.65 -1.93
N GLY A 34 -2.57 -8.39 -2.37
CA GLY A 34 -1.75 -7.81 -3.44
C GLY A 34 -0.23 -7.82 -3.19
N GLY A 35 0.28 -8.75 -2.39
CA GLY A 35 1.69 -9.10 -2.23
C GLY A 35 2.56 -8.12 -1.45
N ILE A 36 2.05 -6.92 -1.16
CA ILE A 36 2.88 -5.80 -0.68
C ILE A 36 2.49 -5.33 0.73
N GLU A 37 1.39 -5.82 1.32
CA GLU A 37 0.90 -5.24 2.58
C GLU A 37 0.70 -6.24 3.73
N PRO A 38 1.78 -6.88 4.24
CA PRO A 38 1.70 -7.63 5.50
C PRO A 38 1.26 -6.74 6.67
N ILE A 39 1.48 -5.42 6.58
CA ILE A 39 1.05 -4.44 7.58
C ILE A 39 -0.47 -4.29 7.57
N MET A 40 -1.11 -4.10 6.41
CA MET A 40 -2.57 -3.98 6.35
C MET A 40 -3.24 -5.30 6.71
N PHE A 41 -2.71 -6.43 6.23
CA PHE A 41 -3.20 -7.75 6.64
C PHE A 41 -3.22 -7.87 8.17
N LYS A 42 -2.10 -7.59 8.84
CA LYS A 42 -2.03 -7.63 10.30
C LYS A 42 -2.95 -6.62 10.99
N ALA A 43 -3.13 -5.43 10.40
CA ALA A 43 -3.97 -4.37 10.98
C ALA A 43 -5.45 -4.77 11.04
N ILE A 44 -5.97 -5.52 10.06
CA ILE A 44 -7.37 -6.02 10.08
C ILE A 44 -7.57 -7.07 11.17
N TYR A 45 -6.56 -7.92 11.41
CA TYR A 45 -6.67 -8.96 12.44
C TYR A 45 -6.32 -8.45 13.84
N THR A 46 -5.98 -7.16 13.98
CA THR A 46 -5.73 -6.52 15.27
C THR A 46 -6.95 -5.69 15.66
N GLU A 47 -7.68 -6.09 16.71
CA GLU A 47 -8.96 -5.47 17.07
C GLU A 47 -8.94 -3.94 17.17
N SER A 48 -7.87 -3.38 17.74
CA SER A 48 -7.74 -1.92 17.93
C SER A 48 -7.73 -1.14 16.61
N PHE A 49 -7.31 -1.76 15.50
CA PHE A 49 -7.22 -1.13 14.19
C PHE A 49 -8.31 -1.61 13.24
N ARG A 50 -8.86 -2.80 13.46
CA ARG A 50 -9.88 -3.40 12.61
C ARG A 50 -11.09 -2.49 12.42
N SER A 51 -11.66 -1.97 13.51
CA SER A 51 -12.85 -1.11 13.46
C SER A 51 -12.62 0.24 12.79
N LEU A 52 -11.37 0.68 12.66
CA LEU A 52 -11.00 1.92 11.99
C LEU A 52 -10.84 1.72 10.47
N ILE A 53 -10.59 0.49 10.03
CA ILE A 53 -10.22 0.15 8.65
C ILE A 53 -11.33 -0.64 7.94
N PHE A 54 -12.11 -1.41 8.69
CA PHE A 54 -13.12 -2.32 8.17
C PHE A 54 -14.44 -2.20 8.96
N ASP A 55 -15.53 -2.00 8.24
CA ASP A 55 -16.88 -2.08 8.80
C ASP A 55 -17.41 -3.51 8.68
N GLU A 56 -17.62 -4.16 9.82
CA GLU A 56 -18.11 -5.54 9.88
C GLU A 56 -19.58 -5.69 9.48
N VAL A 57 -20.40 -4.63 9.65
CA VAL A 57 -21.83 -4.65 9.34
C VAL A 57 -22.05 -4.58 7.84
N THR A 58 -21.36 -3.63 7.19
CA THR A 58 -21.49 -3.45 5.73
C THR A 58 -20.49 -4.28 4.94
N ARG A 59 -19.51 -4.91 5.61
CA ARG A 59 -18.38 -5.65 5.03
C ARG A 59 -17.62 -4.82 4.00
N ARG A 60 -17.28 -3.58 4.36
CA ARG A 60 -16.59 -2.64 3.47
C ARG A 60 -15.36 -2.05 4.13
N ILE A 61 -14.36 -1.73 3.31
CA ILE A 61 -13.22 -0.92 3.74
C ILE A 61 -13.69 0.51 4.03
N LEU A 62 -13.29 1.04 5.19
CA LEU A 62 -13.54 2.42 5.59
C LEU A 62 -12.55 3.37 4.88
N PRO A 63 -12.88 4.68 4.73
CA PRO A 63 -12.00 5.66 4.10
C PRO A 63 -10.55 5.64 4.63
N LEU A 64 -10.38 5.45 5.94
CA LEU A 64 -9.06 5.36 6.57
C LEU A 64 -8.24 4.18 6.05
N GLY A 65 -8.89 3.04 5.77
CA GLY A 65 -8.23 1.87 5.18
C GLY A 65 -7.58 2.20 3.84
N TYR A 66 -8.31 2.86 2.94
CA TYR A 66 -7.77 3.28 1.65
C TYR A 66 -6.62 4.28 1.79
N VAL A 67 -6.75 5.25 2.71
CA VAL A 67 -5.67 6.21 2.99
C VAL A 67 -4.42 5.50 3.50
N LEU A 68 -4.57 4.52 4.39
CA LEU A 68 -3.47 3.73 4.91
C LEU A 68 -2.79 2.90 3.80
N HIS A 69 -3.57 2.23 2.95
CA HIS A 69 -3.03 1.46 1.83
C HIS A 69 -2.22 2.35 0.88
N ILE A 70 -2.72 3.53 0.51
CA ILE A 70 -1.99 4.47 -0.37
C ILE A 70 -0.72 4.98 0.31
N THR A 71 -0.79 5.29 1.61
CA THR A 71 0.35 5.77 2.39
C THR A 71 1.44 4.71 2.50
N LEU A 72 1.08 3.46 2.76
CA LEU A 72 2.02 2.34 2.82
C LEU A 72 2.65 2.06 1.47
N ALA A 73 1.87 2.06 0.39
CA ALA A 73 2.39 1.92 -0.98
C ALA A 73 3.42 3.01 -1.31
N PHE A 74 3.14 4.27 -0.95
CA PHE A 74 4.10 5.36 -1.09
C PHE A 74 5.38 5.09 -0.29
N LEU A 75 5.27 4.70 0.98
CA LEU A 75 6.42 4.42 1.85
C LEU A 75 7.29 3.28 1.28
N TYR A 76 6.69 2.19 0.81
CA TYR A 76 7.43 1.09 0.19
C TYR A 76 8.17 1.52 -1.06
N GLY A 77 7.51 2.24 -1.96
CA GLY A 77 8.17 2.75 -3.16
C GLY A 77 9.26 3.79 -2.83
N PHE A 78 9.06 4.61 -1.79
CA PHE A 78 10.07 5.57 -1.33
C PHE A 78 11.29 4.87 -0.73
N LEU A 79 11.09 3.82 0.08
CA LEU A 79 12.18 3.01 0.63
C LEU A 79 13.01 2.35 -0.48
N LEU A 80 12.37 1.82 -1.53
CA LEU A 80 13.08 1.28 -2.69
C LEU A 80 13.88 2.35 -3.43
N ASP A 81 13.29 3.52 -3.68
CA ASP A 81 13.99 4.65 -4.29
C ASP A 81 15.21 5.07 -3.45
N LEU A 82 15.08 5.12 -2.12
CA LEU A 82 16.15 5.44 -1.19
C LEU A 82 17.27 4.39 -1.21
N LEU A 83 16.93 3.10 -1.17
CA LEU A 83 17.91 2.02 -1.25
C LEU A 83 18.71 2.10 -2.55
N ILE A 84 18.05 2.28 -3.70
CA ILE A 84 18.72 2.43 -5.00
C ILE A 84 19.65 3.63 -5.00
N TYR A 85 19.24 4.76 -4.43
CA TYR A 85 20.09 5.94 -4.29
C TYR A 85 21.34 5.65 -3.45
N LEU A 86 21.17 5.01 -2.29
CA LEU A 86 22.28 4.65 -1.40
C LEU A 86 23.26 3.68 -2.08
N PHE A 87 22.76 2.65 -2.77
CA PHE A 87 23.60 1.71 -3.53
C PHE A 87 24.40 2.40 -4.63
N ARG A 88 23.78 3.31 -5.39
CA ARG A 88 24.47 4.08 -6.43
C ARG A 88 25.54 4.99 -5.85
N LYS A 89 25.25 5.63 -4.72
CA LYS A 89 26.21 6.50 -4.02
C LYS A 89 27.41 5.70 -3.50
N ALA A 90 27.18 4.54 -2.88
CA ALA A 90 28.23 3.67 -2.38
C ALA A 90 29.16 3.16 -3.50
N ASN A 91 28.61 2.78 -4.66
CA ASN A 91 29.40 2.37 -5.81
C ASN A 91 30.20 3.51 -6.44
N ALA A 92 29.72 4.75 -6.36
CA ALA A 92 30.43 5.92 -6.85
C ALA A 92 31.62 6.32 -5.95
N SER A 93 31.54 6.06 -4.63
CA SER A 93 32.65 6.32 -3.70
C SER A 93 33.78 5.29 -3.74
N LEU A 94 33.57 4.14 -4.41
CA LEU A 94 34.56 3.07 -4.56
C LEU A 94 35.35 3.16 -5.87
N LYS A 95 35.01 4.11 -6.76
CA LYS A 95 35.74 4.43 -7.99
C LYS A 95 36.55 5.70 -7.81
#